data_AF-A0A7X7RZL4-F1
#
_entry.id   AF-A0A7X7RZL4-F1
#
_cell.length_a   1.000
_cell.length_b   1.000
_cell.length_c   1.000
_cell.angle_alpha   90.00
_cell.angle_beta   90.00
_cell.angle_gamma   90.00
#
_symmetry.space_group_name_H-M   'P 1'
#
loop_
_entity.id
_entity.type
_entity.pdbx_description
1 polymer ?
#
loop_
_entity_poly.entity_id
_entity_poly.type
_entity_poly.pdbx_seq_one_letter_code
_entity_poly.pdbx_strand_id
1 'polypeptide(L)'
;MAQMVSFGVPGMTRAIKSLIIINVVIYIFQILPGTGHIINRWFSLVPYLTFLNGQLWRIFSYMFLHGSPFHILFNMLMLWMFGSEIEDLWGSRRFVVFYILCGAGSGLFSILSLFNQVSSITPVIGASGAVLGVLTIYAYYYPHRQVLLFFVLPVNIRIIVLGYALVSLFGTIAPGSGVISHLTHLGGIVVALVYVKLYPLITGWYEEFRAGKEQRRRRSNAEDQAKRARYFEENVDPILAKISREGMGSLTEAEKKILKNAARSDKERLKRNKIIPFDPFK
;
A
#
# COMPACT_ATOMS: atom_id res chain seq x y z
N MET A 1 -1.52 27.55 22.04
CA MET A 1 -1.03 28.27 20.84
C MET A 1 -1.32 27.41 19.63
N ALA A 2 -2.16 27.90 18.71
CA ALA A 2 -2.47 27.19 17.47
C ALA A 2 -1.20 27.13 16.61
N GLN A 3 -0.71 25.92 16.31
CA GLN A 3 0.30 25.76 15.27
C GLN A 3 -0.31 26.26 13.97
N MET A 4 0.21 27.37 13.46
CA MET A 4 0.02 27.78 12.08
C MET A 4 0.60 26.67 11.22
N VAL A 5 -0.28 25.78 10.73
CA VAL A 5 0.10 24.81 9.70
C VAL A 5 0.48 25.65 8.49
N SER A 6 1.79 25.71 8.22
CA SER A 6 2.33 26.33 7.03
C SER A 6 1.56 25.80 5.82
N PHE A 7 0.95 26.69 5.05
CA PHE A 7 0.57 26.43 3.65
C PHE A 7 1.88 26.33 2.84
N GLY A 8 2.64 25.27 3.10
CA GLY A 8 3.72 24.86 2.23
C GLY A 8 3.09 24.08 1.10
N VAL A 9 3.44 24.44 -0.13
CA VAL A 9 3.26 23.55 -1.28
C VAL A 9 3.76 22.15 -0.87
N PRO A 10 2.92 21.10 -0.89
CA PRO A 10 3.36 19.78 -0.47
C PRO A 10 4.60 19.38 -1.26
N GLY A 11 5.63 18.91 -0.56
CA GLY A 11 6.81 18.35 -1.21
C GLY A 11 6.37 17.23 -2.17
N MET A 12 7.03 17.11 -3.32
CA MET A 12 6.72 16.04 -4.27
C MET A 12 7.18 14.70 -3.70
N THR A 13 6.23 13.92 -3.19
CA THR A 13 6.48 12.60 -2.63
C THR A 13 6.79 11.57 -3.72
N ARG A 14 7.38 10.42 -3.34
CA ARG A 14 7.95 9.47 -4.31
C ARG A 14 6.89 8.85 -5.20
N ALA A 15 5.79 8.34 -4.64
CA ALA A 15 4.75 7.70 -5.44
C ALA A 15 3.99 8.71 -6.30
N ILE A 16 3.66 9.88 -5.76
CA ILE A 16 3.06 10.97 -6.54
C ILE A 16 3.93 11.33 -7.74
N LYS A 17 5.23 11.55 -7.56
CA LYS A 17 6.17 11.81 -8.65
C LYS A 17 6.11 10.72 -9.72
N SER A 18 6.17 9.45 -9.31
CA SER A 18 6.12 8.31 -10.23
C SER A 18 4.79 8.25 -11.01
N LEU A 19 3.66 8.40 -10.32
CA LEU A 19 2.34 8.37 -10.96
C LEU A 19 2.18 9.52 -11.96
N ILE A 20 2.61 10.73 -11.61
CA ILE A 20 2.55 11.88 -12.51
C ILE A 20 3.41 11.64 -13.74
N ILE A 21 4.66 11.19 -13.58
CA ILE A 21 5.54 10.87 -14.71
C ILE A 21 4.91 9.82 -15.62
N ILE A 22 4.36 8.74 -15.07
CA ILE A 22 3.72 7.67 -15.86
C ILE A 22 2.55 8.24 -16.67
N ASN A 23 1.67 9.02 -16.05
CA ASN A 23 0.51 9.63 -16.73
C ASN A 23 0.94 10.61 -17.83
N VAL A 24 1.93 11.45 -17.56
CA VAL A 24 2.46 12.42 -18.54
C VAL A 24 3.09 11.70 -19.73
N VAL A 25 3.91 10.67 -19.48
CA VAL A 25 4.54 9.88 -20.54
C VAL A 25 3.48 9.19 -21.42
N ILE A 26 2.48 8.55 -20.81
CA ILE A 26 1.38 7.91 -21.54
C ILE A 26 0.60 8.94 -22.35
N TYR A 27 0.32 10.11 -21.78
CA TYR A 27 -0.39 11.18 -22.47
C TYR A 27 0.40 11.73 -23.67
N ILE A 28 1.72 11.87 -23.55
CA ILE A 28 2.60 12.22 -24.70
C ILE A 28 2.43 11.20 -25.82
N PHE A 29 2.44 9.89 -25.52
CA PHE A 29 2.18 8.87 -26.53
C PHE A 29 0.74 8.90 -27.08
N GLN A 30 -0.25 9.33 -26.29
CA GLN A 30 -1.63 9.48 -26.76
C GLN A 30 -1.80 10.61 -27.78
N ILE A 31 -1.02 11.69 -27.69
CA ILE A 31 -1.13 12.83 -28.61
C ILE A 31 -0.29 12.67 -29.88
N LEU A 32 0.63 11.70 -29.92
CA LEU A 32 1.41 11.41 -31.12
C LEU A 32 0.50 10.83 -32.24
N PRO A 33 0.67 11.28 -33.50
CA PRO A 33 -0.08 10.75 -34.63
C PRO A 33 0.05 9.23 -34.78
N GLY A 34 -1.06 8.54 -35.04
CA GLY A 34 -1.11 7.07 -35.21
C GLY A 34 -1.17 6.27 -33.91
N THR A 35 -0.33 6.59 -32.92
CA THR A 35 -0.30 5.86 -31.63
C THR A 35 -1.52 6.16 -30.77
N GLY A 36 -2.03 7.39 -30.78
CA GLY A 36 -3.18 7.80 -29.98
C GLY A 36 -4.42 6.94 -30.19
N HIS A 37 -4.76 6.64 -31.45
CA HIS A 37 -5.90 5.79 -31.76
C HIS A 37 -5.73 4.37 -31.22
N ILE A 38 -4.53 3.79 -31.36
CA ILE A 38 -4.23 2.43 -30.88
C ILE A 38 -4.32 2.39 -29.36
N ILE A 39 -3.71 3.36 -28.68
CA ILE A 39 -3.68 3.42 -27.21
C ILE A 39 -5.10 3.52 -26.66
N ASN A 40 -5.90 4.47 -27.16
CA ASN A 40 -7.28 4.63 -26.69
C ASN A 40 -8.11 3.38 -27.00
N ARG A 41 -7.99 2.79 -28.19
CA ARG A 41 -8.73 1.58 -28.56
C ARG A 41 -8.46 0.40 -27.63
N TRP A 42 -7.21 0.18 -27.22
CA TRP A 42 -6.81 -1.01 -26.44
C TRP A 42 -6.86 -0.81 -24.92
N PHE A 43 -6.69 0.42 -24.44
CA PHE A 43 -6.49 0.70 -23.02
C PHE A 43 -7.59 1.54 -22.38
N SER A 44 -8.54 2.10 -23.15
CA SER A 44 -9.72 2.72 -22.54
C SER A 44 -10.61 1.66 -21.87
N LEU A 45 -11.33 2.04 -20.83
CA LEU A 45 -12.31 1.16 -20.22
C LEU A 45 -13.60 1.21 -21.04
N VAL A 46 -13.91 0.12 -21.73
CA VAL A 46 -15.20 -0.07 -22.40
C VAL A 46 -15.89 -1.22 -21.67
N PRO A 47 -17.01 -0.99 -20.95
CA PRO A 47 -17.64 -2.02 -20.13
C PRO A 47 -17.91 -3.32 -20.90
N TYR A 48 -18.46 -3.21 -22.12
CA TYR A 48 -18.72 -4.37 -22.97
C TYR A 48 -17.45 -5.21 -23.23
N LEU A 49 -16.38 -4.60 -23.75
CA LEU A 49 -15.12 -5.29 -24.07
C LEU A 49 -14.42 -5.84 -22.83
N THR A 50 -14.52 -5.13 -21.71
CA THR A 50 -13.83 -5.47 -20.47
C THR A 50 -14.44 -6.73 -19.85
N PHE A 51 -15.77 -6.78 -19.75
CA PHE A 51 -16.45 -7.82 -18.98
C PHE A 51 -16.99 -8.96 -19.84
N LEU A 52 -17.49 -8.69 -21.04
CA LEU A 52 -18.03 -9.72 -21.92
C LEU A 52 -16.95 -10.34 -22.83
N ASN A 53 -15.95 -9.56 -23.25
CA ASN A 53 -14.84 -10.05 -24.07
C ASN A 53 -13.57 -10.36 -23.24
N GLY A 54 -13.65 -10.30 -21.91
CA GLY A 54 -12.56 -10.70 -21.00
C GLY A 54 -11.33 -9.80 -21.01
N GLN A 55 -11.42 -8.55 -21.49
CA GLN A 55 -10.27 -7.63 -21.58
C GLN A 55 -9.98 -6.94 -20.23
N LEU A 56 -9.67 -7.73 -19.20
CA LEU A 56 -9.59 -7.29 -17.80
C LEU A 56 -8.50 -6.25 -17.52
N TRP A 57 -7.47 -6.13 -18.36
CA TRP A 57 -6.44 -5.07 -18.23
C TRP A 57 -7.03 -3.66 -18.35
N ARG A 58 -8.20 -3.52 -19.00
CA ARG A 58 -8.92 -2.25 -19.14
C ARG A 58 -9.39 -1.69 -17.80
N ILE A 59 -9.54 -2.53 -16.78
CA ILE A 59 -9.89 -2.12 -15.40
C ILE A 59 -8.80 -1.22 -14.79
N PHE A 60 -7.55 -1.40 -15.20
CA PHE A 60 -6.42 -0.64 -14.65
C PHE A 60 -5.86 0.38 -15.63
N SER A 61 -5.75 0.00 -16.90
CA SER A 61 -5.05 0.81 -17.91
C SER A 61 -5.75 2.14 -18.23
N TYR A 62 -7.08 2.18 -18.17
CA TYR A 62 -7.86 3.40 -18.46
C TYR A 62 -7.55 4.56 -17.51
N MET A 63 -7.11 4.24 -16.29
CA MET A 63 -6.76 5.21 -15.25
C MET A 63 -5.60 6.11 -15.67
N PHE A 64 -4.80 5.68 -16.65
CA PHE A 64 -3.63 6.41 -17.11
C PHE A 64 -3.84 7.19 -18.40
N LEU A 65 -5.02 7.04 -19.02
CA LEU A 65 -5.37 7.71 -20.26
C LEU A 65 -6.06 9.04 -20.00
N HIS A 66 -5.75 10.06 -20.79
CA HIS A 66 -6.40 11.37 -20.69
C HIS A 66 -6.86 11.87 -22.05
N GLY A 67 -8.04 12.50 -22.07
CA GLY A 67 -8.70 12.95 -23.31
C GLY A 67 -8.32 14.36 -23.77
N SER A 68 -7.75 15.18 -22.89
CA SER A 68 -7.38 16.56 -23.20
C SER A 68 -6.28 17.09 -22.26
N PRO A 69 -5.57 18.18 -22.63
CA PRO A 69 -4.51 18.75 -21.79
C PRO A 69 -5.03 19.22 -20.44
N PHE A 70 -6.21 19.86 -20.42
CA PHE A 70 -6.85 20.28 -19.17
C PHE A 70 -7.25 19.07 -18.30
N HIS A 71 -7.70 17.97 -18.92
CA HIS A 71 -8.09 16.78 -18.17
C HIS A 71 -6.90 16.16 -17.42
N ILE A 72 -5.73 16.03 -18.05
CA ILE A 72 -4.52 15.56 -17.35
C ILE A 72 -4.03 16.58 -16.32
N LEU A 73 -4.03 17.88 -16.65
CA LEU A 73 -3.57 18.94 -15.75
C LEU A 73 -4.34 18.89 -14.42
N PHE A 74 -5.67 18.88 -14.47
CA PHE A 74 -6.49 18.87 -13.25
C PHE A 74 -6.33 17.56 -12.47
N ASN A 75 -6.25 16.40 -13.12
CA ASN A 75 -6.02 15.14 -12.40
C ASN A 75 -4.67 15.14 -11.67
N MET A 76 -3.60 15.58 -12.35
CA MET A 76 -2.27 15.58 -11.75
C MET A 76 -2.14 16.66 -10.67
N LEU A 77 -2.77 17.82 -10.85
CA LEU A 77 -2.84 18.87 -9.82
C LEU A 77 -3.52 18.36 -8.55
N MET A 78 -4.71 17.77 -8.68
CA MET A 78 -5.44 17.23 -7.54
C MET A 78 -4.70 16.05 -6.89
N LEU A 79 -4.14 15.15 -7.71
CA LEU A 79 -3.34 14.04 -7.20
C LEU A 79 -2.13 14.54 -6.41
N TRP A 80 -1.42 15.54 -6.92
CA TRP A 80 -0.28 16.12 -6.22
C TRP A 80 -0.68 16.86 -4.94
N MET A 81 -1.66 17.76 -5.01
CA MET A 81 -2.07 18.58 -3.86
C MET A 81 -2.56 17.73 -2.68
N PHE A 82 -3.45 16.77 -2.96
CA PHE A 82 -4.10 15.99 -1.91
C PHE A 82 -3.39 14.67 -1.64
N GLY A 83 -2.87 14.03 -2.70
CA GLY A 83 -2.23 12.73 -2.57
C GLY A 83 -0.87 12.78 -1.88
N SER A 84 -0.11 13.88 -1.98
CA SER A 84 1.19 13.99 -1.30
C SER A 84 1.05 13.92 0.22
N GLU A 85 0.07 14.63 0.79
CA GLU A 85 -0.18 14.57 2.25
C GLU A 85 -0.66 13.17 2.69
N ILE A 86 -1.50 12.50 1.89
CA ILE A 86 -1.92 11.12 2.20
C ILE A 86 -0.75 10.14 2.05
N GLU A 87 0.13 10.33 1.07
CA GLU A 87 1.35 9.53 0.93
C GLU A 87 2.27 9.71 2.15
N ASP A 88 2.45 10.92 2.64
CA ASP A 88 3.27 11.19 3.83
C ASP A 88 2.70 10.50 5.09
N LEU A 89 1.37 10.47 5.22
CA LEU A 89 0.71 9.76 6.34
C LEU A 89 0.84 8.24 6.24
N TRP A 90 0.69 7.67 5.04
CA TRP A 90 0.52 6.22 4.87
C TRP A 90 1.78 5.49 4.38
N GLY A 91 2.73 6.23 3.81
CA GLY A 91 3.87 5.73 3.05
C GLY A 91 3.51 5.33 1.62
N SER A 92 4.49 5.46 0.72
CA SER A 92 4.34 5.27 -0.74
C SER A 92 3.66 3.96 -1.14
N ARG A 93 4.02 2.83 -0.52
CA ARG A 93 3.46 1.52 -0.89
C ARG A 93 1.96 1.44 -0.63
N ARG A 94 1.50 1.89 0.54
CA ARG A 94 0.08 1.84 0.91
C ARG A 94 -0.73 2.81 0.07
N PHE A 95 -0.18 4.01 -0.16
CA PHE A 95 -0.78 5.00 -1.05
C PHE A 95 -1.00 4.46 -2.47
N VAL A 96 0.02 3.85 -3.09
CA VAL A 96 -0.11 3.29 -4.44
C VAL A 96 -1.17 2.19 -4.50
N VAL A 97 -1.16 1.26 -3.54
CA VAL A 97 -2.18 0.20 -3.49
C VAL A 97 -3.58 0.81 -3.38
N PHE A 98 -3.76 1.78 -2.49
CA PHE A 98 -5.02 2.50 -2.35
C PHE A 98 -5.46 3.22 -3.63
N TYR A 99 -4.55 3.95 -4.28
CA TYR A 99 -4.81 4.66 -5.53
C TYR A 99 -5.27 3.70 -6.64
N ILE A 100 -4.56 2.58 -6.80
CA ILE A 100 -4.91 1.53 -7.78
C ILE A 100 -6.25 0.88 -7.45
N LEU A 101 -6.53 0.57 -6.17
CA LEU A 101 -7.82 0.00 -5.76
C LEU A 101 -8.97 0.96 -6.04
N CYS A 102 -8.81 2.26 -5.77
CA CYS A 102 -9.84 3.26 -6.05
C CYS A 102 -10.14 3.36 -7.53
N GLY A 103 -9.11 3.42 -8.40
CA GLY A 103 -9.36 3.46 -9.84
C GLY A 103 -9.89 2.14 -10.40
N ALA A 104 -9.35 0.99 -10.00
CA ALA A 104 -9.87 -0.30 -10.44
C ALA A 104 -11.33 -0.50 -9.99
N GLY A 105 -11.63 -0.19 -8.73
CA GLY A 105 -12.98 -0.26 -8.18
C GLY A 105 -13.94 0.73 -8.87
N SER A 106 -13.49 1.96 -9.11
CA SER A 106 -14.19 2.95 -9.93
C SER A 106 -14.52 2.43 -11.34
N GLY A 107 -13.57 1.75 -11.98
CA GLY A 107 -13.76 1.09 -13.27
C GLY A 107 -14.81 -0.03 -13.19
N LEU A 108 -14.76 -0.85 -12.14
CA LEU A 108 -15.75 -1.91 -11.87
C LEU A 108 -17.17 -1.35 -11.69
N PHE A 109 -17.34 -0.18 -11.06
CA PHE A 109 -18.66 0.46 -10.95
C PHE A 109 -19.28 0.79 -12.31
N SER A 110 -18.45 0.94 -13.35
CA SER A 110 -18.92 1.15 -14.72
C SER A 110 -19.61 -0.10 -15.30
N ILE A 111 -19.48 -1.28 -14.69
CA ILE A 111 -20.29 -2.48 -15.02
C ILE A 111 -21.78 -2.17 -14.89
N LEU A 112 -22.17 -1.33 -13.92
CA LEU A 112 -23.57 -1.05 -13.66
C LEU A 112 -24.29 -0.43 -14.86
N SER A 113 -23.55 0.23 -15.76
CA SER A 113 -24.13 0.76 -17.00
C SER A 113 -24.56 -0.34 -17.99
N LEU A 114 -23.99 -1.54 -17.90
CA LEU A 114 -24.40 -2.68 -18.74
C LEU A 114 -25.85 -3.10 -18.47
N PHE A 115 -26.32 -2.95 -17.23
CA PHE A 115 -27.70 -3.29 -16.86
C PHE A 115 -28.73 -2.26 -17.34
N ASN A 116 -28.31 -1.01 -17.57
CA ASN A 116 -29.21 0.07 -17.99
C ASN A 116 -29.26 0.25 -19.51
N GLN A 117 -28.54 -0.55 -20.31
CA GLN A 117 -28.41 -0.47 -21.79
C GLN A 117 -27.97 0.90 -22.36
N VAL A 118 -27.78 1.92 -21.52
CA VAL A 118 -27.25 3.23 -21.90
C VAL A 118 -25.74 3.12 -22.06
N SER A 119 -25.27 3.16 -23.31
CA SER A 119 -23.88 3.43 -23.70
C SER A 119 -22.82 2.34 -23.44
N SER A 120 -23.16 1.06 -23.57
CA SER A 120 -22.24 -0.08 -23.33
C SER A 120 -20.90 -0.06 -24.10
N ILE A 121 -20.78 0.76 -25.15
CA ILE A 121 -19.59 0.91 -26.00
C ILE A 121 -18.81 2.23 -25.78
N THR A 122 -19.31 3.15 -24.95
CA THR A 122 -18.63 4.44 -24.74
C THR A 122 -17.37 4.24 -23.90
N PRO A 123 -16.20 4.65 -24.40
CA PRO A 123 -14.95 4.50 -23.66
C PRO A 123 -14.86 5.48 -22.50
N VAL A 124 -14.36 4.98 -21.37
CA VAL A 124 -13.98 5.75 -20.19
C VAL A 124 -12.46 5.84 -20.15
N ILE A 125 -11.95 7.04 -19.90
CA ILE A 125 -10.54 7.33 -19.71
C ILE A 125 -10.39 8.33 -18.57
N GLY A 126 -9.34 8.21 -17.78
CA GLY A 126 -8.97 9.20 -16.78
C GLY A 126 -8.71 8.62 -15.41
N ALA A 127 -7.77 9.25 -14.71
CA ALA A 127 -7.45 8.97 -13.31
C ALA A 127 -8.53 9.44 -12.31
N SER A 128 -9.58 10.13 -12.79
CA SER A 128 -10.52 10.90 -11.95
C SER A 128 -11.20 10.08 -10.87
N GLY A 129 -11.53 8.81 -11.13
CA GLY A 129 -12.06 7.90 -10.12
C GLY A 129 -11.09 7.64 -8.96
N ALA A 130 -9.81 7.41 -9.27
CA ALA A 130 -8.76 7.23 -8.26
C ALA A 130 -8.48 8.55 -7.50
N VAL A 131 -8.43 9.67 -8.22
CA VAL A 131 -8.22 11.00 -7.65
C VAL A 131 -9.37 11.40 -6.72
N LEU A 132 -10.63 11.11 -7.06
CA LEU A 132 -11.77 11.32 -6.17
C LEU A 132 -11.71 10.41 -4.94
N GLY A 133 -11.20 9.18 -5.08
CA GLY A 133 -10.88 8.33 -3.94
C GLY A 133 -9.87 8.99 -2.99
N VAL A 134 -8.76 9.49 -3.52
CA VAL A 134 -7.75 10.26 -2.76
C VAL A 134 -8.38 11.48 -2.08
N LEU A 135 -9.20 12.24 -2.80
CA LEU A 135 -9.88 13.42 -2.27
C LEU A 135 -10.86 13.07 -1.15
N THR A 136 -11.54 11.92 -1.25
CA THR A 136 -12.44 11.40 -0.22
C THR A 136 -11.69 11.04 1.06
N ILE A 137 -10.54 10.37 0.95
CA ILE A 137 -9.68 10.08 2.10
C ILE A 137 -9.12 11.36 2.72
N TYR A 138 -8.74 12.31 1.88
CA TYR A 138 -8.29 13.61 2.35
C TYR A 138 -9.38 14.33 3.13
N ALA A 139 -10.61 14.35 2.63
CA ALA A 139 -11.76 14.93 3.33
C ALA A 139 -12.11 14.17 4.61
N TYR A 140 -11.81 12.86 4.69
CA TYR A 140 -11.96 12.09 5.92
C TYR A 140 -10.98 12.54 7.01
N TYR A 141 -9.70 12.74 6.68
CA TYR A 141 -8.69 13.20 7.65
C TYR A 141 -8.78 14.70 7.96
N TYR A 142 -9.11 15.52 6.96
CA TYR A 142 -9.07 16.98 7.05
C TYR A 142 -10.41 17.63 6.63
N PRO A 143 -11.54 17.26 7.26
CA PRO A 143 -12.88 17.63 6.79
C PRO A 143 -13.15 19.14 6.73
N HIS A 144 -12.47 19.91 7.59
CA HIS A 144 -12.62 21.36 7.70
C HIS A 144 -11.54 22.15 6.96
N ARG A 145 -10.61 21.48 6.27
CA ARG A 145 -9.58 22.17 5.50
C ARG A 145 -10.21 22.85 4.28
N GLN A 146 -9.89 24.13 4.11
CA GLN A 146 -10.41 24.95 3.04
C GLN A 146 -9.53 24.83 1.79
N VAL A 147 -10.19 24.75 0.64
CA VAL A 147 -9.59 24.81 -0.69
C VAL A 147 -10.26 25.92 -1.47
N LEU A 148 -9.49 26.69 -2.23
CA LEU A 148 -10.03 27.74 -3.09
C LEU A 148 -10.68 27.13 -4.33
N LEU A 149 -12.00 27.01 -4.30
CA LEU A 149 -12.79 26.64 -5.46
C LEU A 149 -12.67 27.74 -6.53
N PHE A 150 -12.29 27.34 -7.74
CA PHE A 150 -11.98 28.24 -8.85
C PHE A 150 -10.94 29.33 -8.51
N PHE A 151 -10.05 29.08 -7.53
CA PHE A 151 -9.08 30.05 -7.02
C PHE A 151 -9.69 31.30 -6.36
N VAL A 152 -11.01 31.32 -6.10
CA VAL A 152 -11.72 32.49 -5.56
C VAL A 152 -12.40 32.18 -4.24
N LEU A 153 -13.16 31.09 -4.17
CA LEU A 153 -14.05 30.83 -3.04
C LEU A 153 -13.45 29.77 -2.09
N PRO A 154 -13.10 30.10 -0.83
CA PRO A 154 -12.65 29.10 0.13
C PRO A 154 -13.81 28.21 0.57
N VAL A 155 -13.74 26.92 0.24
CA VAL A 155 -14.76 25.93 0.60
C VAL A 155 -14.11 24.76 1.32
N ASN A 156 -14.79 24.25 2.36
CA ASN A 156 -14.33 23.05 3.07
C ASN A 156 -14.31 21.84 2.13
N ILE A 157 -13.22 21.08 2.15
CA ILE A 157 -13.04 19.95 1.22
C ILE A 157 -14.17 18.90 1.33
N ARG A 158 -14.72 18.68 2.53
CA ARG A 158 -15.86 17.78 2.73
C ARG A 158 -17.10 18.18 1.90
N ILE A 159 -17.32 19.49 1.75
CA ILE A 159 -18.45 20.03 0.98
C ILE A 159 -18.21 19.81 -0.51
N ILE A 160 -16.96 19.97 -0.97
CA ILE A 160 -16.58 19.69 -2.36
C ILE A 160 -16.83 18.22 -2.70
N VAL A 161 -16.36 17.29 -1.85
CA VAL A 161 -16.56 15.85 -2.05
C VAL A 161 -18.05 15.49 -2.01
N LEU A 162 -18.81 16.03 -1.04
CA LEU A 162 -20.25 15.80 -0.95
C LEU A 162 -21.01 16.33 -2.17
N GLY A 163 -20.70 17.55 -2.61
CA GLY A 163 -21.30 18.15 -3.80
C GLY A 163 -21.00 17.32 -5.05
N TYR A 164 -19.76 16.86 -5.21
CA TYR A 164 -19.38 15.99 -6.32
C TYR A 164 -20.12 14.63 -6.27
N ALA A 165 -20.27 14.05 -5.06
CA ALA A 165 -21.02 12.83 -4.86
C ALA A 165 -22.49 12.99 -5.28
N LEU A 166 -23.13 14.08 -4.89
CA LEU A 166 -24.51 14.41 -5.25
C LEU A 166 -24.66 14.60 -6.76
N VAL A 167 -23.80 15.42 -7.38
CA VAL A 167 -23.82 15.64 -8.85
C VAL A 167 -23.63 14.32 -9.59
N SER A 168 -22.72 13.46 -9.12
CA SER A 168 -22.52 12.14 -9.70
C SER A 168 -23.77 11.27 -9.55
N LEU A 169 -24.38 11.23 -8.37
CA LEU A 169 -25.59 10.45 -8.13
C LEU A 169 -26.77 10.92 -9.00
N PHE A 170 -27.00 12.23 -9.13
CA PHE A 170 -28.04 12.74 -10.02
C PHE A 170 -27.73 12.48 -11.49
N GLY A 171 -26.45 12.59 -11.87
CA GLY A 171 -25.99 12.31 -13.22
C GLY A 171 -26.06 10.84 -13.63
N THR A 172 -26.24 9.89 -12.72
CA THR A 172 -26.49 8.48 -13.09
C THR A 172 -27.95 8.20 -13.42
N ILE A 173 -28.88 9.00 -12.92
CA ILE A 173 -30.33 8.82 -13.12
C ILE A 173 -30.92 9.79 -14.16
N ALA A 174 -30.26 10.91 -14.44
CA ALA A 174 -30.73 11.88 -15.41
C ALA A 174 -30.64 11.34 -16.85
N PRO A 175 -31.68 11.49 -17.68
CA PRO A 175 -31.61 11.13 -19.10
C PRO A 175 -30.59 11.99 -19.84
N GLY A 176 -29.71 11.37 -20.64
CA GLY A 176 -28.74 12.07 -21.50
C GLY A 176 -27.50 12.63 -20.80
N SER A 177 -27.38 12.51 -19.46
CA SER A 177 -26.11 12.74 -18.78
C SER A 177 -25.14 11.59 -19.06
N GLY A 178 -23.84 11.84 -19.00
CA GLY A 178 -22.81 10.81 -19.20
C GLY A 178 -22.81 9.77 -18.07
N VAL A 179 -23.83 8.90 -18.02
CA VAL A 179 -24.12 7.97 -16.92
C VAL A 179 -22.89 7.18 -16.50
N ILE A 180 -22.12 6.68 -17.48
CA ILE A 180 -20.93 5.88 -17.22
C ILE A 180 -19.89 6.70 -16.44
N SER A 181 -19.62 7.93 -16.86
CA SER A 181 -18.66 8.80 -16.18
C SER A 181 -19.10 9.08 -14.74
N HIS A 182 -20.39 9.34 -14.52
CA HIS A 182 -20.93 9.56 -13.18
C HIS A 182 -20.82 8.31 -12.28
N LEU A 183 -21.11 7.12 -12.82
CA LEU A 183 -20.92 5.85 -12.12
C LEU A 183 -19.46 5.60 -11.76
N THR A 184 -18.55 5.82 -12.71
CA THR A 184 -17.10 5.71 -12.49
C THR A 184 -16.68 6.59 -11.32
N HIS A 185 -17.05 7.87 -11.32
CA HIS A 185 -16.68 8.79 -10.26
C HIS A 185 -17.26 8.41 -8.90
N LEU A 186 -18.55 8.04 -8.84
CA LEU A 186 -19.20 7.61 -7.62
C LEU A 186 -18.53 6.35 -7.04
N GLY A 187 -18.11 5.43 -7.92
CA GLY A 187 -17.35 4.23 -7.52
C GLY A 187 -16.05 4.56 -6.81
N GLY A 188 -15.32 5.60 -7.23
CA GLY A 188 -14.10 6.05 -6.56
C GLY A 188 -14.34 6.49 -5.10
N ILE A 189 -15.41 7.24 -4.88
CA ILE A 189 -15.83 7.70 -3.54
C ILE A 189 -16.24 6.50 -2.67
N VAL A 190 -17.07 5.60 -3.19
CA VAL A 190 -17.55 4.43 -2.45
C VAL A 190 -16.39 3.51 -2.08
N VAL A 191 -15.48 3.22 -3.01
CA VAL A 191 -14.31 2.37 -2.77
C VAL A 191 -13.41 2.98 -1.69
N ALA A 192 -13.19 4.29 -1.69
CA ALA A 192 -12.45 4.97 -0.64
C ALA A 192 -13.10 4.81 0.74
N LEU A 193 -14.42 5.03 0.86
CA LEU A 193 -15.14 4.87 2.13
C LEU A 193 -15.10 3.43 2.64
N VAL A 194 -15.28 2.46 1.74
CA VAL A 194 -15.17 1.02 2.06
C VAL A 194 -13.75 0.69 2.51
N TYR A 195 -12.73 1.19 1.81
CA TYR A 195 -11.33 0.97 2.16
C TYR A 195 -11.04 1.42 3.59
N VAL A 196 -11.45 2.64 3.98
CA VAL A 196 -11.24 3.14 5.35
C VAL A 196 -11.96 2.29 6.39
N LYS A 197 -13.19 1.86 6.10
CA LYS A 197 -13.96 1.06 7.04
C LYS A 197 -13.38 -0.35 7.23
N LEU A 198 -12.82 -0.94 6.16
CA LEU A 198 -12.21 -2.27 6.21
C LEU A 198 -10.76 -2.27 6.68
N TYR A 199 -10.04 -1.15 6.53
CA TYR A 199 -8.61 -1.06 6.84
C TYR A 199 -8.29 -1.50 8.29
N PRO A 200 -9.01 -1.05 9.34
CA PRO A 200 -8.78 -1.51 10.71
C PRO A 200 -8.94 -3.03 10.90
N LEU A 201 -9.91 -3.65 10.20
CA LEU A 201 -10.16 -5.09 10.28
C LEU A 201 -8.99 -5.88 9.68
N ILE A 202 -8.49 -5.42 8.53
CA ILE A 202 -7.38 -6.08 7.81
C ILE A 202 -6.06 -5.89 8.57
N THR A 203 -5.79 -4.68 9.07
CA THR A 203 -4.55 -4.41 9.81
C THR A 203 -4.55 -5.03 11.19
N GLY A 204 -5.69 -5.06 11.88
CA GLY A 204 -5.81 -5.69 13.20
C GLY A 204 -5.44 -7.17 13.15
N TRP A 205 -6.03 -7.91 12.20
CA TRP A 205 -5.72 -9.32 12.01
C TRP A 205 -4.26 -9.56 11.62
N TYR A 206 -3.68 -8.71 10.75
CA TYR A 206 -2.29 -8.86 10.33
C TYR A 206 -1.30 -8.63 11.48
N GLU A 207 -1.50 -7.59 12.30
CA GLU A 207 -0.66 -7.32 13.47
C GLU A 207 -0.78 -8.42 14.52
N GLU A 208 -1.99 -8.94 14.75
CA GLU A 208 -2.22 -10.08 15.65
C GLU A 208 -1.52 -11.35 15.15
N PHE A 209 -1.65 -11.67 13.86
CA PHE A 209 -0.94 -12.80 13.24
C PHE A 209 0.58 -12.66 13.36
N ARG A 210 1.12 -11.48 13.08
CA ARG A 210 2.55 -11.19 13.18
C ARG A 210 3.03 -11.28 14.63
N ALA A 211 2.28 -10.73 15.58
CA ALA A 211 2.56 -10.81 17.01
C ALA A 211 2.57 -12.28 17.47
N GLY A 212 1.60 -13.09 17.03
CA GLY A 212 1.55 -14.52 17.33
C GLY A 212 2.76 -15.29 16.79
N LYS A 213 3.21 -14.98 15.56
CA LYS A 213 4.42 -15.59 14.98
C LYS A 213 5.68 -15.21 15.75
N GLU A 214 5.83 -13.95 16.14
CA GLU A 214 6.97 -13.49 16.93
C GLU A 214 6.96 -14.06 18.35
N GLN A 215 5.80 -14.15 19.00
CA GLN A 215 5.65 -14.77 20.32
C GLN A 215 6.02 -16.25 20.28
N ARG A 216 5.56 -17.01 19.28
CA ARG A 216 5.97 -18.41 19.06
C ARG A 216 7.49 -18.54 18.88
N ARG A 217 8.09 -17.65 18.09
CA ARG A 217 9.55 -17.63 17.88
C ARG A 217 10.31 -17.34 19.18
N ARG A 218 9.86 -16.36 19.96
CA ARG A 218 10.45 -16.04 21.27
C ARG A 218 10.35 -17.20 22.25
N ARG A 219 9.18 -17.85 22.31
CA ARG A 219 8.96 -19.02 23.17
C ARG A 219 9.86 -20.19 22.76
N SER A 220 9.96 -20.51 21.47
CA SER A 220 10.89 -21.53 20.96
C SER A 220 12.33 -21.20 21.32
N ASN A 221 12.78 -19.97 21.11
CA ASN A 221 14.14 -19.55 21.45
C ASN A 221 14.42 -19.63 22.96
N ALA A 222 13.43 -19.27 23.80
CA ALA A 222 13.55 -19.36 25.25
C ALA A 222 13.60 -20.82 25.73
N GLU A 223 12.79 -21.70 25.15
CA GLU A 223 12.81 -23.14 25.43
C GLU A 223 14.15 -23.78 25.01
N ASP A 224 14.68 -23.42 23.84
CA ASP A 224 15.99 -23.87 23.37
C ASP A 224 17.13 -23.36 24.26
N GLN A 225 17.06 -22.10 24.72
CA GLN A 225 18.01 -21.54 25.67
C GLN A 225 17.95 -22.25 27.03
N ALA A 226 16.75 -22.53 27.55
CA ALA A 226 16.57 -23.22 28.81
C ALA A 226 17.07 -24.67 28.77
N LYS A 227 16.74 -25.42 27.71
CA LYS A 227 17.26 -26.79 27.49
C LYS A 227 18.79 -26.80 27.44
N ARG A 228 19.37 -25.79 26.78
CA ARG A 228 20.81 -25.64 26.70
C ARG A 228 21.44 -25.30 28.04
N ALA A 229 20.87 -24.35 28.79
CA ALA A 229 21.36 -24.02 30.13
C ALA A 229 21.39 -25.26 31.03
N ARG A 230 20.31 -26.05 31.04
CA ARG A 230 20.27 -27.34 31.74
C ARG A 230 21.34 -28.31 31.26
N TYR A 231 21.55 -28.44 29.95
CA TYR A 231 22.61 -29.29 29.42
C TYR A 231 24.00 -28.88 29.94
N PHE A 232 24.30 -27.59 30.00
CA PHE A 232 25.57 -27.09 30.52
C PHE A 232 25.71 -27.33 32.03
N GLU A 233 24.67 -27.04 32.80
CA GLU A 233 24.65 -27.25 34.25
C GLU A 233 24.80 -28.74 34.62
N GLU A 234 24.10 -29.63 33.91
CA GLU A 234 24.11 -31.07 34.20
C GLU A 234 25.36 -31.77 33.67
N ASN A 235 25.92 -31.35 32.53
CA ASN A 235 26.93 -32.13 31.80
C ASN A 235 28.28 -31.43 31.63
N VAL A 236 28.34 -30.08 31.69
CA VAL A 236 29.56 -29.32 31.42
C VAL A 236 30.17 -28.79 32.71
N ASP A 237 29.36 -28.19 33.59
CA ASP A 237 29.82 -27.56 34.83
C ASP A 237 30.52 -28.54 35.80
N PRO A 238 30.06 -29.80 35.98
CA PRO A 238 30.80 -30.77 36.79
C PRO A 238 32.20 -31.08 36.23
N ILE A 239 32.33 -31.10 34.91
CA ILE A 239 33.61 -31.35 34.23
C ILE A 239 34.54 -30.14 34.43
N LEU A 240 34.02 -28.91 34.30
CA LEU A 240 34.78 -27.69 34.57
C LEU A 240 35.26 -27.64 36.03
N ALA A 241 34.41 -28.03 36.99
CA ALA A 241 34.78 -28.12 38.40
C ALA A 241 35.88 -29.16 38.64
N LYS A 242 35.81 -30.32 37.96
CA LYS A 242 36.85 -31.36 38.01
C LYS A 242 38.18 -30.85 37.44
N ILE A 243 38.17 -30.17 36.30
CA ILE A 243 39.38 -29.53 35.71
C ILE A 243 39.99 -28.55 36.69
N SER A 244 39.16 -27.73 37.36
CA SER A 244 39.64 -26.74 38.31
C SER A 244 40.32 -27.35 39.55
N ARG A 245 39.95 -28.57 39.95
CA ARG A 245 40.54 -29.24 41.13
C ARG A 245 41.72 -30.14 40.79
N GLU A 246 41.61 -30.90 39.70
CA GLU A 246 42.49 -32.04 39.39
C GLU A 246 43.35 -31.80 38.13
N GLY A 247 43.12 -30.69 37.43
CA GLY A 247 43.79 -30.37 36.17
C GLY A 247 43.21 -31.12 34.96
N MET A 248 43.55 -30.66 33.76
CA MET A 248 42.94 -31.15 32.51
C MET A 248 43.29 -32.61 32.15
N GLY A 249 44.38 -33.13 32.73
CA GLY A 249 44.83 -34.51 32.55
C GLY A 249 43.92 -35.55 33.21
N SER A 250 43.02 -35.15 34.13
CA SER A 250 42.10 -36.06 34.85
C SER A 250 40.85 -36.45 34.06
N LEU A 251 40.68 -35.90 32.85
CA LEU A 251 39.49 -36.09 32.02
C LEU A 251 39.52 -37.41 31.24
N THR A 252 38.41 -38.12 31.28
CA THR A 252 38.11 -39.27 30.42
C THR A 252 37.82 -38.82 28.97
N GLU A 253 37.93 -39.74 28.02
CA GLU A 253 37.59 -39.47 26.61
C GLU A 253 36.11 -39.09 26.41
N ALA A 254 35.20 -39.60 27.26
CA ALA A 254 33.80 -39.21 27.25
C ALA A 254 33.61 -37.75 27.70
N GLU A 255 34.26 -37.33 28.79
CA GLU A 255 34.22 -35.95 29.30
C GLU A 255 34.83 -34.96 28.30
N LYS A 256 35.97 -35.32 27.67
CA LYS A 256 36.58 -34.52 26.60
C LYS A 256 35.64 -34.32 25.40
N LYS A 257 34.90 -35.36 25.01
CA LYS A 257 33.93 -35.30 23.91
C LYS A 257 32.76 -34.37 24.24
N ILE A 258 32.25 -34.39 25.48
CA ILE A 258 31.19 -33.49 25.95
C ILE A 258 31.64 -32.03 25.88
N LEU A 259 32.83 -31.70 26.41
CA LEU A 259 33.41 -30.35 26.33
C LEU A 259 33.61 -29.88 24.90
N LYS A 260 34.12 -30.74 24.02
CA LYS A 260 34.33 -30.41 22.60
C LYS A 260 33.02 -30.10 21.87
N ASN A 261 31.96 -30.85 22.16
CA ASN A 261 30.64 -30.62 21.59
C ASN A 261 30.02 -29.31 22.12
N ALA A 262 30.15 -29.04 23.42
CA ALA A 262 29.68 -27.81 24.05
C ALA A 262 30.40 -26.58 23.48
N ALA A 263 31.73 -26.63 23.33
CA ALA A 263 32.53 -25.55 22.75
C ALA A 263 32.18 -25.29 21.28
N ARG A 264 31.97 -26.35 20.48
CA ARG A 264 31.53 -26.21 19.09
C ARG A 264 30.15 -25.54 18.98
N SER A 265 29.20 -25.99 19.82
CA SER A 265 27.86 -25.40 19.90
C SER A 265 27.90 -23.91 20.24
N ASP A 266 28.75 -23.50 21.20
CA ASP A 266 28.83 -22.09 21.61
C ASP A 266 29.56 -21.22 20.57
N LYS A 267 30.60 -21.75 19.92
CA LYS A 267 31.30 -21.07 18.82
C LYS A 267 30.38 -20.73 17.65
N GLU A 268 29.49 -21.63 17.26
CA GLU A 268 28.51 -21.36 16.19
C GLU A 268 27.45 -20.32 16.59
N ARG A 269 27.10 -20.24 17.88
CA ARG A 269 26.19 -19.21 18.40
C ARG A 269 26.86 -17.84 18.47
N LEU A 270 28.08 -17.79 18.99
CA LEU A 270 28.83 -16.55 19.15
C LEU A 270 29.22 -15.95 17.79
N LYS A 271 29.51 -16.79 16.78
CA LYS A 271 29.63 -16.34 15.38
C LYS A 271 28.36 -15.69 14.84
N ARG A 272 27.18 -16.27 15.13
CA ARG A 272 25.89 -15.67 14.74
C ARG A 272 25.65 -14.30 15.40
N ASN A 273 26.16 -14.12 16.62
CA ASN A 273 26.01 -12.88 17.39
C ASN A 273 27.22 -11.92 17.28
N LYS A 274 28.23 -12.24 16.46
CA LYS A 274 29.49 -11.48 16.34
C LYS A 274 30.25 -11.29 17.67
N ILE A 275 30.26 -12.31 18.54
CA ILE A 275 30.97 -12.33 19.83
C ILE A 275 32.18 -13.28 19.73
N ILE A 276 33.25 -13.02 20.49
CA ILE A 276 34.45 -13.87 20.56
C ILE A 276 34.07 -15.25 21.14
N PRO A 277 34.43 -16.37 20.48
CA PRO A 277 34.02 -17.71 20.91
C PRO A 277 34.82 -18.21 22.12
N PHE A 278 34.13 -18.89 23.06
CA PHE A 278 34.76 -19.65 24.14
C PHE A 278 35.48 -20.88 23.57
N ASP A 279 36.74 -21.09 23.96
CA ASP A 279 37.58 -22.22 23.54
C ASP A 279 38.37 -22.74 24.74
N PRO A 280 37.97 -23.87 25.36
CA PRO A 280 38.64 -24.42 26.55
C PRO A 280 39.96 -25.13 26.22
N PHE A 281 40.36 -25.20 24.94
CA PHE A 281 41.57 -25.88 24.47
C PHE A 281 42.59 -24.92 23.83
N LYS A 282 42.38 -23.60 24.00
CA LYS A 282 43.30 -22.54 23.59
C LYS A 282 43.93 -21.87 24.78
#